data_AF-A0AAV9QDU0-F1
#
_entry.id   AF-A0AAV9QDU0-F1
#
_cell.length_a   1.000
_cell.length_b   1.000
_cell.length_c   1.000
_cell.angle_alpha   90.00
_cell.angle_beta   90.00
_cell.angle_gamma   90.00
#
_symmetry.space_group_name_H-M   'P 1'
#
loop_
_entity.id
_entity.type
_entity.pdbx_description
1 polymer ?
#
loop_
_entity_poly.entity_id
_entity_poly.type
_entity_poly.pdbx_seq_one_letter_code
_entity_poly.pdbx_strand_id
1 'polypeptide(L)'
;MEAAAKRFFSSPYFAVVGASQDKSKFGYQILAWYHVHSLAVTPINPGRPSIALPSKEYDTVPSVLALPNPTQTALSFLTPPSVTRKVLEEAKSAGVRAVWLQPGSFDDRDLKYAKENFESAVGGFEPGTVGGEGWCVLVDGENAMDAAGRKIVRQKL
;
A
#
# COMPACT_ATOMS: atom_id res chain seq x y z
N MET A 1 -11.68 10.23 -5.94
CA MET A 1 -10.66 9.42 -5.22
C MET A 1 -10.64 9.56 -3.69
N GLU A 2 -10.93 10.72 -3.09
CA GLU A 2 -10.88 10.92 -1.61
C GLU A 2 -11.64 9.87 -0.79
N ALA A 3 -12.87 9.52 -1.19
CA ALA A 3 -13.66 8.49 -0.50
C ALA A 3 -12.98 7.10 -0.53
N ALA A 4 -12.28 6.76 -1.61
CA ALA A 4 -11.49 5.54 -1.71
C ALA A 4 -10.25 5.62 -0.79
N ALA A 5 -9.55 6.75 -0.75
CA ALA A 5 -8.42 6.94 0.16
C ALA A 5 -8.82 6.82 1.64
N LYS A 6 -9.96 7.40 2.02
CA LYS A 6 -10.58 7.22 3.33
C LYS A 6 -10.91 5.74 3.61
N ARG A 7 -11.57 5.04 2.68
CA ARG A 7 -11.94 3.63 2.83
C ARG A 7 -10.71 2.71 2.89
N PHE A 8 -9.63 3.05 2.19
CA PHE A 8 -8.38 2.33 2.28
C PHE A 8 -7.84 2.33 3.73
N PHE A 9 -7.79 3.48 4.39
CA PHE A 9 -7.27 3.61 5.76
C PHE A 9 -8.20 3.14 6.87
N SER A 10 -9.46 2.80 6.56
CA SER A 10 -10.35 2.11 7.51
C SER A 10 -9.98 0.63 7.72
N SER A 11 -9.03 0.09 6.96
CA SER A 11 -8.56 -1.29 7.10
C SER A 11 -7.69 -1.47 8.36
N PRO A 12 -7.81 -2.58 9.10
CA PRO A 12 -7.00 -2.81 10.28
C PRO A 12 -5.53 -3.14 9.94
N TYR A 13 -5.30 -3.85 8.83
CA TYR A 13 -3.98 -4.29 8.39
C TYR A 13 -3.59 -3.68 7.04
N PHE A 14 -2.29 -3.56 6.81
CA PHE A 14 -1.70 -3.06 5.57
C PHE A 14 -0.58 -3.97 5.09
N ALA A 15 -0.33 -3.96 3.80
CA ALA A 15 0.87 -4.59 3.25
C ALA A 15 1.48 -3.77 2.12
N VAL A 16 2.81 -3.83 2.02
CA VAL A 16 3.60 -3.11 1.02
C VAL A 16 4.10 -4.08 -0.02
N VAL A 17 3.45 -4.10 -1.19
CA VAL A 17 3.84 -4.91 -2.35
C VAL A 17 5.01 -4.23 -3.05
N GLY A 18 6.15 -4.93 -3.13
CA GLY A 18 7.40 -4.36 -3.63
C GLY A 18 8.22 -3.67 -2.54
N ALA A 19 8.07 -4.09 -1.29
CA ALA A 19 8.90 -3.62 -0.20
C ALA A 19 10.38 -3.92 -0.47
N SER A 20 11.28 -3.03 -0.07
CA SER A 20 12.71 -3.10 -0.39
C SER A 20 13.57 -2.77 0.83
N GLN A 21 14.76 -3.36 0.92
CA GLN A 21 15.80 -2.96 1.90
C GLN A 21 16.61 -1.73 1.45
N ASP A 22 16.62 -1.47 0.14
CA ASP A 22 17.29 -0.31 -0.45
C ASP A 22 16.52 0.97 -0.08
N LYS A 23 17.16 1.80 0.76
CA LYS A 23 16.61 3.04 1.31
C LYS A 23 16.29 4.09 0.24
N SER A 24 16.93 4.01 -0.93
CA SER A 24 16.66 4.91 -2.05
C SER A 24 15.34 4.59 -2.76
N LYS A 25 14.81 3.37 -2.59
CA LYS A 25 13.58 2.93 -3.26
C LYS A 25 12.34 3.31 -2.46
N PHE A 26 11.28 3.70 -3.17
CA PHE A 26 9.98 3.97 -2.58
C PHE A 26 9.43 2.81 -1.74
N GLY A 27 9.71 1.55 -2.11
CA GLY A 27 9.33 0.37 -1.34
C GLY A 27 9.84 0.39 0.11
N TYR A 28 11.03 0.95 0.35
CA TYR A 28 11.55 1.16 1.70
C TYR A 28 10.87 2.36 2.38
N GLN A 29 10.74 3.48 1.66
CA GLN A 29 10.19 4.72 2.21
C GLN A 29 8.72 4.57 2.64
N ILE A 30 7.91 3.87 1.85
CA ILE A 30 6.51 3.59 2.19
C ILE A 30 6.42 2.63 3.38
N LEU A 31 7.24 1.57 3.42
CA LEU A 31 7.27 0.67 4.59
C LEU A 31 7.64 1.44 5.87
N ALA A 32 8.66 2.29 5.78
CA ALA A 32 9.07 3.19 6.86
C ALA A 32 7.94 4.15 7.26
N TRP A 33 7.18 4.69 6.31
CA TRP A 33 6.03 5.54 6.58
C TRP A 33 4.95 4.79 7.36
N TYR A 34 4.54 3.61 6.92
CA TYR A 34 3.57 2.78 7.65
C TYR A 34 4.05 2.44 9.06
N HIS A 35 5.33 2.09 9.19
CA HIS A 35 5.96 1.84 10.48
C HIS A 35 5.88 3.07 11.37
N VAL A 36 6.37 4.24 10.94
CA VAL A 36 6.35 5.47 11.74
C VAL A 36 4.93 5.81 12.18
N HIS A 37 3.91 5.58 11.35
CA HIS A 37 2.51 5.85 11.68
C HIS A 37 1.84 4.78 12.56
N SER A 38 2.62 3.85 13.12
CA SER A 38 2.14 2.75 13.97
C SER A 38 1.04 1.92 13.31
N LEU A 39 1.11 1.76 11.99
CA LEU A 39 0.18 0.95 11.22
C LEU A 39 0.68 -0.49 11.14
N ALA A 40 -0.23 -1.46 11.31
CA ALA A 40 0.08 -2.88 11.24
C ALA A 40 0.41 -3.28 9.79
N VAL A 41 1.70 -3.22 9.44
CA VAL A 41 2.19 -3.42 8.07
C VAL A 41 2.98 -4.71 7.92
N THR A 42 2.71 -5.44 6.84
CA THR A 42 3.49 -6.61 6.40
C THR A 42 4.18 -6.31 5.06
N PRO A 43 5.52 -6.37 4.96
CA PRO A 43 6.19 -6.23 3.67
C PRO A 43 6.01 -7.49 2.81
N ILE A 44 5.77 -7.30 1.51
CA ILE A 44 5.70 -8.38 0.54
C ILE A 44 6.91 -8.28 -0.38
N ASN A 45 7.78 -9.29 -0.33
CA ASN A 45 8.96 -9.41 -1.18
C ASN A 45 9.36 -10.90 -1.33
N PRO A 46 9.25 -11.51 -2.52
CA PRO A 46 9.62 -12.91 -2.73
C PRO A 46 11.14 -13.16 -2.71
N GLY A 47 11.97 -12.14 -2.89
CA GLY A 47 13.43 -12.26 -3.05
C GLY A 47 14.25 -11.97 -1.81
N ARG A 48 13.63 -11.60 -0.69
CA ARG A 48 14.33 -11.23 0.54
C ARG A 48 13.46 -11.60 1.74
N PRO A 49 13.98 -12.33 2.75
CA PRO A 49 13.17 -12.85 3.86
C PRO A 49 12.75 -11.78 4.87
N SER A 50 13.54 -10.72 5.07
CA SER A 50 13.25 -9.66 6.04
C SER A 50 13.70 -8.30 5.54
N ILE A 51 13.06 -7.24 6.04
CA ILE A 51 13.46 -5.85 5.83
C ILE A 51 13.67 -5.18 7.19
N ALA A 52 14.88 -4.67 7.40
CA ALA A 52 15.25 -3.94 8.60
C ALA A 52 15.00 -2.43 8.42
N LEU A 53 14.21 -1.88 9.34
CA LEU A 53 14.17 -0.47 9.68
C LEU A 53 15.05 -0.22 10.93
N PRO A 54 15.53 1.01 11.17
CA PRO A 54 16.40 1.32 12.31
C PRO A 54 15.87 0.87 13.69
N SER A 55 14.56 0.89 13.94
CA SER A 55 13.97 0.46 15.23
C SER A 55 13.40 -0.96 15.21
N LYS A 56 13.19 -1.56 14.03
CA LYS A 56 12.44 -2.81 13.89
C LYS A 56 12.80 -3.56 12.61
N GLU A 57 12.93 -4.87 12.73
CA GLU A 57 12.97 -5.79 11.59
C GLU A 57 11.58 -6.39 11.32
N TYR A 58 11.23 -6.50 10.05
CA TYR A 58 9.98 -7.09 9.59
C TYR A 58 10.27 -8.30 8.73
N ASP A 59 9.69 -9.44 9.10
CA ASP A 59 9.61 -10.59 8.19
C ASP A 59 8.75 -10.22 6.98
N THR A 60 9.20 -10.65 5.82
CA THR A 60 8.45 -10.52 4.58
C THR A 60 7.64 -11.77 4.32
N VAL A 61 6.58 -11.61 3.55
CA VAL A 61 5.89 -12.74 2.92
C VAL A 61 6.16 -12.72 1.41
N PRO A 62 6.18 -13.89 0.73
CA PRO A 62 6.51 -13.95 -0.68
C PRO A 62 5.41 -13.41 -1.60
N SER A 63 4.15 -13.43 -1.14
CA SER A 63 3.00 -13.03 -1.94
C SER A 63 1.80 -12.64 -1.06
N VAL A 64 0.72 -12.17 -1.69
CA VAL A 64 -0.53 -11.77 -1.01
C VAL A 64 -1.24 -12.97 -0.37
N LEU A 65 -1.17 -14.15 -0.99
CA LEU A 65 -1.73 -15.40 -0.47
C LEU A 65 -1.11 -15.86 0.86
N ALA A 66 0.10 -15.39 1.18
CA ALA A 66 0.78 -15.69 2.43
C ALA A 66 0.44 -14.69 3.56
N LEU A 67 -0.41 -13.69 3.30
CA LEU A 67 -0.91 -12.80 4.36
C LEU A 67 -1.85 -13.56 5.30
N PRO A 68 -1.80 -13.29 6.62
CA PRO A 68 -2.66 -13.97 7.59
C PRO A 68 -4.14 -13.56 7.47
N ASN A 69 -4.44 -12.31 7.11
CA ASN A 69 -5.79 -11.75 7.06
C ASN A 69 -6.03 -10.94 5.76
N PRO A 70 -5.98 -11.56 4.56
CA PRO A 70 -6.03 -10.82 3.29
C PRO A 70 -7.32 -10.02 3.11
N THR A 71 -8.47 -10.52 3.58
CA THR A 71 -9.77 -9.83 3.51
C THR A 71 -9.88 -8.58 4.38
N GLN A 72 -8.95 -8.40 5.32
CA GLN A 72 -8.83 -7.25 6.21
C GLN A 72 -7.54 -6.44 5.96
N THR A 73 -6.77 -6.80 4.94
CA THR A 73 -5.50 -6.12 4.60
C THR A 73 -5.69 -5.22 3.38
N ALA A 74 -5.31 -3.95 3.50
CA ALA A 74 -5.21 -3.05 2.36
C ALA A 74 -3.79 -3.04 1.77
N LEU A 75 -3.66 -3.03 0.45
CA LEU A 75 -2.38 -3.20 -0.23
C LEU A 75 -1.87 -1.91 -0.87
N SER A 76 -0.63 -1.51 -0.59
CA SER A 76 0.10 -0.48 -1.32
C SER A 76 1.01 -1.11 -2.38
N PHE A 77 0.86 -0.71 -3.64
CA PHE A 77 1.62 -1.26 -4.76
C PHE A 77 2.77 -0.33 -5.16
N LEU A 78 3.99 -0.88 -5.20
CA LEU A 78 5.23 -0.22 -5.58
C LEU A 78 6.07 -1.03 -6.58
N THR A 79 5.45 -2.02 -7.21
CA THR A 79 6.06 -2.86 -8.24
C THR A 79 5.89 -2.25 -9.62
N PRO A 80 6.72 -2.61 -10.61
CA PRO A 80 6.48 -2.23 -12.01
C PRO A 80 5.11 -2.76 -12.51
N PRO A 81 4.48 -2.09 -13.50
CA PRO A 81 3.12 -2.42 -13.97
C PRO A 81 2.90 -3.91 -14.29
N SER A 82 3.87 -4.56 -14.96
CA SER A 82 3.79 -5.98 -15.32
C SER A 82 3.67 -6.93 -14.13
N VAL A 83 4.21 -6.54 -12.97
CA VAL A 83 4.11 -7.27 -11.71
C VAL A 83 2.85 -6.87 -10.97
N THR A 84 2.54 -5.56 -10.92
CA THR A 84 1.34 -5.01 -10.28
C THR A 84 0.07 -5.70 -10.78
N ARG A 85 -0.06 -5.88 -12.10
CA ARG A 85 -1.17 -6.59 -12.73
C ARG A 85 -1.43 -7.98 -12.13
N LYS A 86 -0.37 -8.80 -12.02
CA LYS A 86 -0.45 -10.17 -11.50
C LYS A 86 -0.82 -10.17 -10.02
N VAL A 87 -0.24 -9.25 -9.24
CA VAL A 87 -0.53 -9.16 -7.81
C VAL A 87 -1.94 -8.63 -7.55
N LEU A 88 -2.50 -7.78 -8.41
CA LEU A 88 -3.92 -7.39 -8.34
C LEU A 88 -4.86 -8.58 -8.57
N GLU A 89 -4.54 -9.50 -9.48
CA GLU A 89 -5.31 -10.73 -9.70
C GLU A 89 -5.26 -11.67 -8.49
N GLU A 90 -4.07 -11.83 -7.90
CA GLU A 90 -3.87 -12.59 -6.67
C GLU A 90 -4.65 -11.97 -5.51
N ALA A 91 -4.56 -10.64 -5.34
CA ALA A 91 -5.25 -9.91 -4.29
C ALA A 91 -6.77 -10.04 -4.40
N LYS A 92 -7.31 -9.94 -5.62
CA LYS A 92 -8.73 -10.18 -5.88
C LYS A 92 -9.12 -11.60 -5.47
N SER A 93 -8.32 -12.59 -5.83
CA SER A 93 -8.57 -14.01 -5.51
C SER A 93 -8.49 -14.28 -4.00
N ALA A 94 -7.62 -13.56 -3.29
CA ALA A 94 -7.47 -13.63 -1.82
C ALA A 94 -8.56 -12.86 -1.06
N GLY A 95 -9.44 -12.14 -1.75
CA GLY A 95 -10.52 -11.36 -1.15
C GLY A 95 -10.09 -10.01 -0.56
N VAL A 96 -8.93 -9.48 -0.96
CA VAL A 96 -8.50 -8.11 -0.62
C VAL A 96 -9.55 -7.12 -1.13
N ARG A 97 -9.88 -6.13 -0.31
CA ARG A 97 -10.95 -5.16 -0.60
C ARG A 97 -10.46 -3.79 -1.03
N ALA A 98 -9.24 -3.43 -0.62
CA ALA A 98 -8.71 -2.08 -0.79
C ALA A 98 -7.27 -2.09 -1.31
N VAL A 99 -7.01 -1.31 -2.35
CA VAL A 99 -5.69 -1.18 -2.97
C VAL A 99 -5.33 0.28 -3.21
N TRP A 100 -4.04 0.60 -3.11
CA TRP A 100 -3.48 1.90 -3.42
C TRP A 100 -2.26 1.74 -4.32
N LEU A 101 -2.38 2.19 -5.56
CA LEU A 101 -1.35 2.09 -6.57
C LEU A 101 -0.54 3.39 -6.53
N GLN A 102 0.71 3.33 -6.05
CA GLN A 102 1.58 4.50 -5.96
C GLN A 102 1.99 4.98 -7.37
N PRO A 103 2.36 6.25 -7.55
CA PRO A 103 2.87 6.76 -8.82
C PRO A 103 3.99 5.87 -9.39
N GLY A 104 3.91 5.57 -10.69
CA GLY A 104 4.87 4.70 -11.39
C GLY A 104 4.67 3.19 -11.19
N SER A 105 3.73 2.74 -10.34
CA SER A 105 3.49 1.32 -10.11
C SER A 105 2.49 0.65 -11.07
N PHE A 106 1.83 1.43 -11.93
CA PHE A 106 0.67 0.98 -12.70
C PHE A 106 0.58 1.67 -14.06
N ASP A 107 -0.13 1.05 -15.01
CA ASP A 107 -0.62 1.70 -16.22
C ASP A 107 -2.15 1.93 -16.17
N ASP A 108 -2.72 2.56 -17.19
CA ASP A 108 -4.16 2.84 -17.25
C ASP A 108 -5.04 1.58 -17.13
N ARG A 109 -4.56 0.43 -17.63
CA ARG A 109 -5.28 -0.84 -17.58
C ARG A 109 -5.28 -1.41 -16.17
N ASP A 110 -4.17 -1.27 -15.45
CA ASP A 110 -4.04 -1.68 -14.06
C ASP A 110 -4.96 -0.87 -13.14
N LEU A 111 -4.96 0.46 -13.28
CA LEU A 111 -5.85 1.33 -12.49
C LEU A 111 -7.32 1.08 -12.82
N LYS A 112 -7.65 0.89 -14.10
CA LYS A 112 -9.01 0.54 -14.53
C LYS A 112 -9.46 -0.76 -13.87
N TYR A 113 -8.64 -1.81 -13.94
CA TYR A 113 -8.97 -3.06 -13.30
C TYR A 113 -9.12 -2.91 -11.78
N ALA A 114 -8.24 -2.17 -11.12
CA ALA A 114 -8.36 -1.95 -9.68
C ALA A 114 -9.72 -1.34 -9.33
N LYS A 115 -10.17 -0.32 -10.07
CA LYS A 115 -11.48 0.31 -9.87
C LYS A 115 -12.67 -0.62 -10.12
N GLU A 116 -12.55 -1.55 -11.06
CA GLU A 116 -13.63 -2.49 -11.39
C GLU A 116 -13.72 -3.67 -10.41
N ASN A 117 -12.66 -3.97 -9.65
CA ASN A 117 -12.52 -5.25 -8.95
C ASN A 117 -12.34 -5.14 -7.44
N PHE A 118 -12.10 -3.95 -6.91
CA PHE A 118 -11.91 -3.72 -5.48
C PHE A 118 -12.94 -2.72 -4.96
N GLU A 119 -13.37 -2.89 -3.71
CA GLU A 119 -14.28 -1.94 -3.06
C GLU A 119 -13.66 -0.54 -2.90
N SER A 120 -12.32 -0.48 -2.89
CA SER A 120 -11.56 0.75 -2.85
C SER A 120 -10.29 0.62 -3.69
N ALA A 121 -10.11 1.50 -4.66
CA ALA A 121 -8.90 1.60 -5.47
C ALA A 121 -8.43 3.05 -5.52
N VAL A 122 -7.21 3.31 -5.04
CA VAL A 122 -6.61 4.64 -4.98
C VAL A 122 -5.45 4.72 -5.97
N GLY A 123 -5.39 5.80 -6.76
CA GLY A 123 -4.33 6.03 -7.74
C GLY A 123 -4.69 7.11 -8.76
N GLY A 124 -3.75 7.42 -9.65
CA GLY A 124 -3.93 8.41 -10.72
C GLY A 124 -3.94 9.86 -10.23
N PHE A 125 -4.52 10.75 -11.04
CA PHE A 125 -4.51 12.21 -10.85
C PHE A 125 -5.90 12.79 -10.56
N GLU A 126 -6.82 11.96 -10.07
CA GLU A 126 -8.15 12.44 -9.72
C GLU A 126 -8.11 13.51 -8.62
N PRO A 127 -9.05 14.48 -8.62
CA PRO A 127 -9.12 15.52 -7.61
C PRO A 127 -9.09 14.97 -6.17
N GLY A 128 -8.43 15.74 -5.30
CA GLY A 128 -8.28 15.46 -3.86
C GLY A 128 -6.85 15.09 -3.43
N THR A 129 -5.97 14.73 -4.37
CA THR A 129 -4.52 14.65 -4.08
C THR A 129 -3.92 16.05 -4.05
N VAL A 130 -2.97 16.27 -3.15
CA VAL A 130 -2.13 17.49 -3.12
C VAL A 130 -0.76 17.26 -3.79
N GLY A 131 -0.51 16.05 -4.30
CA GLY A 131 0.73 15.65 -4.97
C GLY A 131 0.74 15.96 -6.47
N GLY A 132 1.87 16.45 -6.99
CA GLY A 132 2.05 16.73 -8.42
C GLY A 132 2.14 15.48 -9.30
N GLU A 133 2.40 14.31 -8.71
CA GLU A 133 2.56 13.02 -9.41
C GLU A 133 1.36 12.08 -9.19
N GLY A 134 0.25 12.61 -8.65
CA GLY A 134 -0.94 11.84 -8.31
C GLY A 134 -0.93 11.30 -6.88
N TRP A 135 -1.93 10.46 -6.58
CA TRP A 135 -2.20 9.95 -5.23
C TRP A 135 -1.03 9.16 -4.64
N CYS A 136 -0.38 9.70 -3.61
CA CYS A 136 0.80 9.13 -2.98
C CYS A 136 0.61 9.00 -1.46
N VAL A 137 0.96 7.86 -0.86
CA VAL A 137 0.81 7.68 0.60
C VAL A 137 1.73 8.61 1.40
N LEU A 138 2.92 8.96 0.87
CA LEU A 138 3.81 9.93 1.53
C LEU A 138 3.25 11.35 1.56
N VAL A 139 2.30 11.66 0.67
CA VAL A 139 1.76 13.02 0.47
C VAL A 139 0.35 13.12 1.02
N ASP A 140 -0.52 12.18 0.63
CA ASP A 140 -1.95 12.18 0.92
C ASP A 140 -2.32 11.26 2.09
N GLY A 141 -1.37 10.46 2.60
CA GLY A 141 -1.64 9.43 3.60
C GLY A 141 -2.17 9.96 4.93
N GLU A 142 -1.57 11.02 5.47
CA GLU A 142 -2.03 11.62 6.73
C GLU A 142 -3.44 12.21 6.60
N ASN A 143 -3.71 12.94 5.51
CA ASN A 143 -5.04 13.50 5.23
C ASN A 143 -6.09 12.39 5.11
N ALA A 144 -5.76 11.30 4.41
CA ALA A 144 -6.66 10.17 4.24
C ALA A 144 -6.87 9.37 5.54
N MET A 145 -5.85 9.28 6.40
CA MET A 145 -5.98 8.70 7.76
C MET A 145 -6.89 9.54 8.65
N ASP A 146 -6.73 10.86 8.63
CA ASP A 146 -7.57 11.79 9.40
C ASP A 146 -9.03 11.72 8.93
N ALA A 147 -9.27 11.72 7.62
CA ALA A 147 -10.59 11.54 7.03
C ALA A 147 -11.25 10.19 7.40
N ALA A 148 -10.44 9.16 7.67
CA ALA A 148 -10.89 7.86 8.17
C ALA A 148 -11.12 7.81 9.69
N GLY A 149 -10.91 8.93 10.40
CA GLY A 149 -11.03 9.03 11.85
C GLY A 149 -9.92 8.28 12.61
N ARG A 150 -8.79 8.02 11.95
CA ARG A 150 -7.68 7.26 12.54
C ARG A 150 -6.74 8.21 13.28
N LYS A 151 -6.59 8.00 14.58
CA LYS A 151 -5.61 8.74 15.38
C LYS A 151 -4.20 8.46 14.89
N ILE A 152 -3.46 9.51 14.53
CA ILE A 152 -2.04 9.41 14.18
C ILE A 152 -1.23 9.20 15.45
N VAL A 153 -0.54 8.06 15.53
CA VAL A 153 0.41 7.74 16.60
C VAL A 153 1.75 7.46 15.94
N ARG A 154 2.78 8.18 16.38
CA ARG A 154 4.12 8.03 15.81
C ARG A 154 5.01 7.14 16.67
N GLN A 155 5.69 6.19 16.03
CA GLN A 155 6.78 5.42 16.64
C GLN A 155 8.11 5.74 15.96
N LYS A 156 9.21 5.48 16.68
CA LYS A 156 10.57 5.72 16.19
C LYS A 156 10.83 4.81 14.99
N LEU A 157 11.31 5.38 13.88
CA LEU A 157 11.77 4.63 12.71
C LEU A 157 12.90 3.66 13.03
#